data_AF-A0A519STW2-F1
#
_entry.id   AF-A0A519STW2-F1
#
_cell.length_a   1.000
_cell.length_b   1.000
_cell.length_c   1.000
_cell.angle_alpha   90.00
_cell.angle_beta   90.00
_cell.angle_gamma   90.00
#
_symmetry.space_group_name_H-M   'P 1'
#
loop_
_entity.id
_entity.type
_entity.pdbx_description
1 polymer ?
#
loop_
_entity_poly.entity_id
_entity_poly.type
_entity_poly.pdbx_seq_one_letter_code
_entity_poly.pdbx_strand_id
1 'polypeptide(L)'
;MLPTLTSRQPYRWWLVIPVLFAAAGWSQLTRYGLWHDEIYTLSFLHGVDAYLFAGSDLQASSQHPLAWYQQLLRQDMYWPHFWRDIIHEGHPPLYFLLLKGWTSLWGTGEKGLRSFSLLAATLTLLVAARVGRLVSPRAAWLLPLLLACCPPFLYFALEARMYALYLLLAALDLYWLLRLVRQPAAASIGPGPPAAGTGRTCG
;
A
#
# COMPACT_ATOMS: atom_id res chain seq x y z
N MET A 1 -43.83 -3.52 -0.02
CA MET A 1 -43.00 -3.88 -1.18
C MET A 1 -42.06 -2.72 -1.46
N LEU A 2 -40.79 -2.83 -1.04
CA LEU A 2 -39.76 -1.82 -1.32
C LEU A 2 -39.11 -2.14 -2.68
N PRO A 3 -38.88 -1.15 -3.58
CA PRO A 3 -38.26 -1.42 -4.86
C PRO A 3 -36.77 -1.73 -4.63
N THR A 4 -36.36 -2.94 -4.99
CA THR A 4 -34.96 -3.31 -5.15
C THR A 4 -34.40 -2.57 -6.36
N LEU A 5 -33.76 -1.42 -6.13
CA LEU A 5 -32.94 -0.73 -7.12
C LEU A 5 -31.63 -1.50 -7.33
N THR A 6 -31.71 -2.67 -7.96
CA THR A 6 -30.55 -3.28 -8.61
C THR A 6 -30.30 -2.55 -9.92
N SER A 7 -29.74 -1.35 -9.85
CA SER A 7 -29.15 -0.73 -11.04
C SER A 7 -27.86 -1.49 -11.38
N ARG A 8 -27.98 -2.55 -12.19
CA ARG A 8 -26.84 -3.14 -12.89
C ARG A 8 -26.34 -2.10 -13.89
N GLN A 9 -25.46 -1.21 -13.46
CA GLN A 9 -24.71 -0.32 -14.36
C GLN A 9 -23.71 -1.20 -15.13
N PRO A 10 -23.87 -1.40 -16.46
CA PRO A 10 -23.09 -2.38 -17.22
C PRO A 10 -21.65 -1.92 -17.49
N TYR A 11 -21.35 -0.65 -17.25
CA TYR A 11 -20.04 -0.08 -17.55
C TYR A 11 -19.13 -0.10 -16.32
N ARG A 12 -17.96 -0.73 -16.48
CA ARG A 12 -16.87 -0.79 -15.48
C ARG A 12 -16.15 0.56 -15.32
N TRP A 13 -16.88 1.67 -15.26
CA TRP A 13 -16.31 3.03 -15.12
C TRP A 13 -15.35 3.18 -13.93
N TRP A 14 -15.53 2.38 -12.88
CA TRP A 14 -14.63 2.33 -11.72
C TRP A 14 -13.19 1.86 -12.05
N LEU A 15 -12.95 1.27 -13.22
CA LEU A 15 -11.61 0.91 -13.69
C LEU A 15 -10.95 2.00 -14.54
N VAL A 16 -11.71 2.92 -15.11
CA VAL A 16 -11.19 3.92 -16.05
C VAL A 16 -10.15 4.81 -15.38
N ILE A 17 -10.45 5.34 -14.18
CA ILE A 17 -9.54 6.22 -13.44
C ILE A 17 -8.23 5.49 -13.07
N PRO A 18 -8.25 4.30 -12.41
CA PRO A 18 -7.03 3.54 -12.13
C PRO A 18 -6.20 3.21 -13.37
N VAL A 19 -6.84 2.82 -14.48
CA VAL A 19 -6.12 2.46 -15.72
C VAL A 19 -5.44 3.68 -16.33
N LEU A 20 -6.14 4.82 -16.42
CA LEU A 20 -5.54 6.06 -16.92
C LEU A 20 -4.42 6.54 -16.00
N PHE A 21 -4.61 6.45 -14.68
CA PHE A 21 -3.58 6.79 -13.70
C PHE A 21 -2.34 5.90 -13.85
N ALA A 22 -2.51 4.59 -13.96
CA ALA A 22 -1.40 3.65 -14.15
C ALA A 22 -0.67 3.92 -15.47
N ALA A 23 -1.39 4.17 -16.56
CA ALA A 23 -0.78 4.48 -17.86
C ALA A 23 0.02 5.80 -17.84
N ALA A 24 -0.56 6.85 -17.24
CA ALA A 24 0.10 8.15 -17.10
C ALA A 24 1.27 8.12 -16.11
N GLY A 25 1.20 7.29 -15.06
CA GLY A 25 2.30 7.08 -14.13
C GLY A 25 3.43 6.28 -14.77
N TRP A 26 3.10 5.24 -15.54
CA TRP A 26 4.08 4.38 -16.20
C TRP A 26 5.00 5.15 -17.17
N SER A 27 4.44 6.11 -17.91
CA SER A 27 5.22 6.95 -18.82
C SER A 27 6.18 7.91 -18.10
N GLN A 28 5.98 8.13 -16.79
CA GLN A 28 6.78 9.05 -15.99
C GLN A 28 7.83 8.36 -15.10
N LEU A 29 7.82 7.03 -14.98
CA LEU A 29 8.69 6.29 -14.07
C LEU A 29 10.19 6.50 -14.29
N THR A 30 10.63 6.90 -15.49
CA THR A 30 12.04 7.15 -15.82
C THR A 30 12.32 8.59 -16.22
N ARG A 31 11.41 9.51 -15.87
CA ARG A 31 11.57 10.91 -16.26
C ARG A 31 12.74 11.58 -15.53
N TYR A 32 13.03 11.10 -14.33
CA TYR A 32 14.10 11.60 -13.45
C TYR A 32 14.89 10.42 -12.91
N GLY A 33 16.18 10.61 -12.64
CA GLY A 33 17.00 9.59 -11.97
C GLY A 33 16.51 9.29 -10.55
N LEU A 34 17.17 8.34 -9.88
CA LEU A 34 16.84 8.01 -8.49
C LEU A 34 17.07 9.21 -7.56
N TRP A 35 16.08 9.49 -6.73
CA TRP A 35 16.20 10.47 -5.66
C TRP A 35 17.11 9.92 -4.56
N HIS A 36 17.68 10.81 -3.76
CA HIS A 36 18.62 10.47 -2.68
C HIS A 36 18.16 9.35 -1.75
N ASP A 37 16.85 9.25 -1.58
CA ASP A 37 16.19 8.43 -0.60
C ASP A 37 15.74 7.11 -1.26
N GLU A 38 15.41 7.12 -2.56
CA GLU A 38 15.32 5.90 -3.36
C GLU A 38 16.67 5.16 -3.48
N ILE A 39 17.79 5.89 -3.44
CA ILE A 39 19.12 5.27 -3.35
C ILE A 39 19.26 4.49 -2.04
N TYR A 40 18.72 4.98 -0.92
CA TYR A 40 18.69 4.20 0.32
C TYR A 40 17.87 2.91 0.18
N THR A 41 16.71 2.98 -0.49
CA THR A 41 15.93 1.79 -0.81
C THR A 41 16.73 0.80 -1.66
N LEU A 42 17.44 1.29 -2.67
CA LEU A 42 18.27 0.46 -3.55
C LEU A 42 19.43 -0.18 -2.78
N SER A 43 20.17 0.59 -1.98
CA SER A 43 21.25 0.07 -1.14
C SER A 43 20.76 -1.01 -0.20
N PHE A 44 19.62 -0.79 0.47
CA PHE A 44 18.99 -1.81 1.32
C PHE A 44 18.67 -3.09 0.54
N LEU A 45 18.11 -2.99 -0.67
CA LEU A 45 17.80 -4.16 -1.50
C LEU A 45 19.02 -4.97 -1.94
N HIS A 46 20.20 -4.37 -1.91
CA HIS A 46 21.49 -5.01 -2.17
C HIS A 46 22.21 -5.47 -0.89
N GLY A 47 21.64 -5.19 0.30
CA GLY A 47 22.25 -5.50 1.60
C GLY A 47 23.42 -4.58 1.94
N VAL A 48 23.35 -3.33 1.49
CA VAL A 48 24.36 -2.29 1.77
C VAL A 48 23.80 -1.32 2.78
N ASP A 49 24.50 -1.17 3.89
CA ASP A 49 24.16 -0.16 4.90
C ASP A 49 24.46 1.24 4.40
N ALA A 50 23.41 2.03 4.24
CA ALA A 50 23.55 3.46 3.97
C ALA A 50 23.64 4.32 5.24
N TYR A 51 23.35 3.73 6.40
CA TYR A 51 23.41 4.39 7.69
C TYR A 51 24.76 4.15 8.36
N LEU A 52 25.22 5.13 9.14
CA LEU A 52 26.48 5.07 9.85
C LEU A 52 26.26 4.55 11.27
N PHE A 53 26.70 3.32 11.53
CA PHE A 53 26.66 2.70 12.86
C PHE A 53 27.85 1.76 13.06
N ALA A 54 28.06 1.27 14.29
CA ALA A 54 29.16 0.35 14.55
C ALA A 54 28.93 -0.99 13.81
N GLY A 55 29.77 -1.30 12.82
CA GLY A 55 29.65 -2.51 12.00
C GLY A 55 28.93 -2.31 10.66
N SER A 56 28.57 -1.08 10.28
CA SER A 56 28.04 -0.76 8.96
C SER A 56 29.11 -0.88 7.86
N ASP A 57 28.65 -1.14 6.63
CA ASP A 57 29.54 -1.25 5.45
C ASP A 57 30.20 0.10 5.10
N LEU A 58 29.54 1.21 5.43
CA LEU A 58 30.05 2.57 5.28
C LEU A 58 30.47 3.14 6.64
N GLN A 59 31.62 3.80 6.72
CA GLN A 59 32.07 4.54 7.91
C GLN A 59 32.24 6.02 7.59
N ALA A 60 32.07 6.89 8.58
CA ALA A 60 32.09 8.35 8.39
C ALA A 60 33.39 8.89 7.76
N SER A 61 34.51 8.19 7.96
CA SER A 61 35.83 8.52 7.44
C SER A 61 36.20 7.76 6.15
N SER A 62 35.34 6.89 5.64
CA SER A 62 35.62 6.06 4.47
C SER A 62 35.54 6.86 3.18
N GLN A 63 36.69 7.27 2.64
CA GLN A 63 36.79 7.80 1.29
C GLN A 63 37.19 6.67 0.34
N HIS A 64 36.24 6.20 -0.47
CA HIS A 64 36.47 5.20 -1.51
C HIS A 64 36.21 5.77 -2.90
N PRO A 65 36.93 5.31 -3.94
CA PRO A 65 36.60 5.65 -5.32
C PRO A 65 35.18 5.22 -5.70
N LEU A 66 34.54 5.90 -6.65
CA LEU A 66 33.18 5.56 -7.13
C LEU A 66 33.04 4.09 -7.54
N ALA A 67 34.08 3.51 -8.13
CA ALA A 67 34.10 2.10 -8.55
C ALA A 67 33.87 1.12 -7.39
N TRP A 68 34.32 1.45 -6.17
CA TRP A 68 34.12 0.62 -4.99
C TRP A 68 32.62 0.54 -4.62
N TYR A 69 31.93 1.68 -4.60
CA TYR A 69 30.48 1.73 -4.35
C TYR A 69 29.68 0.99 -5.43
N GLN A 70 30.09 1.13 -6.69
CA GLN A 70 29.49 0.39 -7.79
C GLN A 70 29.67 -1.12 -7.65
N GLN A 71 30.82 -1.58 -7.15
CA GLN A 71 31.06 -3.00 -6.89
C GLN A 71 30.22 -3.51 -5.72
N LEU A 72 30.08 -2.71 -4.66
CA LEU A 72 29.25 -3.03 -3.51
C LEU A 72 27.79 -3.29 -3.91
N LEU A 73 27.22 -2.38 -4.72
CA LEU A 73 25.85 -2.51 -5.25
C LEU A 73 25.66 -3.62 -6.31
N ARG A 74 26.74 -4.23 -6.81
CA ARG A 74 26.63 -5.39 -7.72
C ARG A 74 26.44 -6.70 -6.98
N GLN A 75 26.84 -6.76 -5.71
CA GLN A 75 26.63 -7.94 -4.88
C GLN A 75 25.21 -7.92 -4.33
N ASP A 76 24.58 -9.08 -4.26
CA ASP A 76 23.27 -9.23 -3.61
C ASP A 76 23.49 -9.89 -2.25
N MET A 77 23.66 -9.05 -1.23
CA MET A 77 23.84 -9.47 0.16
C MET A 77 22.57 -9.24 0.99
N TYR A 78 21.42 -9.10 0.34
CA TYR A 78 20.15 -8.78 1.00
C TYR A 78 19.83 -9.76 2.14
N TRP A 79 19.80 -11.06 1.86
CA TRP A 79 19.39 -12.05 2.87
C TRP A 79 20.37 -12.18 4.04
N PRO A 80 21.70 -12.26 3.83
CA PRO A 80 22.66 -12.26 4.92
C PRO A 80 22.59 -11.03 5.83
N HIS A 81 22.39 -9.84 5.24
CA HIS A 81 22.46 -8.58 5.97
C HIS A 81 21.09 -8.08 6.46
N PHE A 82 19.99 -8.66 5.98
CA PHE A 82 18.61 -8.21 6.26
C PHE A 82 18.36 -7.87 7.72
N TRP A 83 18.74 -8.75 8.66
CA TRP A 83 18.48 -8.54 10.08
C TRP A 83 19.31 -7.40 10.70
N ARG A 84 20.53 -7.20 10.21
CA ARG A 84 21.40 -6.08 10.63
C ARG A 84 20.85 -4.77 10.07
N ASP A 85 20.47 -4.76 8.80
CA ASP A 85 20.09 -3.54 8.12
C ASP A 85 18.70 -3.07 8.59
N ILE A 86 17.75 -4.01 8.78
CA ILE A 86 16.35 -3.68 9.13
C ILE A 86 16.19 -3.07 10.52
N ILE A 87 17.08 -3.36 11.47
CA ILE A 87 17.01 -2.77 12.82
C ILE A 87 17.45 -1.30 12.83
N HIS A 88 18.19 -0.88 11.81
CA HIS A 88 18.64 0.51 11.62
C HIS A 88 17.82 1.26 10.57
N GLU A 89 16.93 0.56 9.88
CA GLU A 89 15.99 1.11 8.93
C GLU A 89 14.73 1.63 9.65
N GLY A 90 14.37 2.88 9.40
CA GLY A 90 13.20 3.52 10.01
C GLY A 90 11.87 3.06 9.42
N HIS A 91 11.88 2.47 8.21
CA HIS A 91 10.68 2.00 7.53
C HIS A 91 10.35 0.53 7.88
N PRO A 92 9.07 0.14 7.95
CA PRO A 92 8.67 -1.21 8.31
C PRO A 92 9.16 -2.30 7.31
N PRO A 93 9.50 -3.50 7.80
CA PRO A 93 10.11 -4.57 7.01
C PRO A 93 9.26 -5.07 5.84
N LEU A 94 7.94 -4.98 5.97
CA LEU A 94 7.01 -5.50 4.96
C LEU A 94 7.25 -4.87 3.59
N TYR A 95 7.61 -3.59 3.55
CA TYR A 95 7.89 -2.89 2.29
C TYR A 95 9.07 -3.53 1.55
N PHE A 96 10.21 -3.71 2.23
CA PHE A 96 11.42 -4.25 1.63
C PHE A 96 11.28 -5.71 1.24
N LEU A 97 10.57 -6.51 2.04
CA LEU A 97 10.31 -7.92 1.72
C LEU A 97 9.49 -8.06 0.42
N LEU A 98 8.41 -7.27 0.29
CA LEU A 98 7.58 -7.29 -0.92
C LEU A 98 8.35 -6.72 -2.13
N LEU A 99 9.10 -5.63 -1.92
CA LEU A 99 9.89 -5.01 -2.97
C LEU A 99 11.02 -5.93 -3.45
N LYS A 100 11.69 -6.67 -2.57
CA LYS A 100 12.70 -7.67 -2.94
C LYS A 100 12.10 -8.76 -3.84
N GLY A 101 10.92 -9.28 -3.45
CA GLY A 101 10.18 -10.22 -4.30
C GLY A 101 9.80 -9.62 -5.66
N TRP A 102 9.35 -8.36 -5.68
CA TRP A 102 8.98 -7.67 -6.92
C TRP A 102 10.17 -7.43 -7.86
N THR A 103 11.28 -6.92 -7.32
CA THR A 103 12.50 -6.61 -8.07
C THR A 103 13.23 -7.86 -8.57
N SER A 104 12.98 -9.04 -7.98
CA SER A 104 13.46 -10.30 -8.56
C SER A 104 12.86 -10.60 -9.94
N LEU A 105 11.67 -10.04 -10.26
CA LEU A 105 10.97 -10.20 -11.53
C LEU A 105 11.22 -9.03 -12.49
N TRP A 106 11.25 -7.80 -11.96
CA TRP A 106 11.30 -6.57 -12.76
C TRP A 106 12.65 -5.85 -12.75
N GLY A 107 13.62 -6.35 -11.97
CA GLY A 107 14.93 -5.74 -11.74
C GLY A 107 14.91 -4.60 -10.73
N THR A 108 16.10 -4.11 -10.37
CA THR A 108 16.33 -3.01 -9.40
C THR A 108 16.53 -1.65 -10.06
N GLY A 109 16.31 -1.53 -11.37
CA GLY A 109 16.32 -0.25 -12.07
C GLY A 109 15.15 0.66 -11.69
N GLU A 110 15.19 1.92 -12.11
CA GLU A 110 14.16 2.94 -11.81
C GLU A 110 12.73 2.44 -12.08
N LYS A 111 12.48 1.83 -13.25
CA LYS A 111 11.17 1.27 -13.59
C LYS A 111 10.77 0.12 -12.65
N GLY A 112 11.70 -0.80 -12.36
CA GLY A 112 11.42 -1.97 -11.54
C GLY A 112 11.02 -1.55 -10.12
N LEU A 113 11.77 -0.64 -9.51
CA LEU A 113 11.49 -0.11 -8.18
C LEU A 113 10.17 0.68 -8.13
N ARG A 114 10.03 1.71 -8.99
CA ARG A 114 8.88 2.61 -8.94
C ARG A 114 7.58 1.97 -9.44
N SER A 115 7.66 0.94 -10.28
CA SER A 115 6.47 0.19 -10.72
C SER A 115 5.74 -0.50 -9.57
N PHE A 116 6.45 -0.91 -8.51
CA PHE A 116 5.83 -1.45 -7.30
C PHE A 116 4.97 -0.39 -6.59
N SER A 117 5.53 0.81 -6.40
CA SER A 117 4.80 1.95 -5.82
C SER A 117 3.60 2.37 -6.68
N LEU A 118 3.78 2.41 -8.00
CA LEU A 118 2.70 2.72 -8.94
C LEU A 118 1.57 1.68 -8.87
N LEU A 119 1.92 0.39 -8.74
CA LEU A 119 0.94 -0.67 -8.53
C LEU A 119 0.18 -0.45 -7.23
N ALA A 120 0.88 -0.21 -6.11
CA ALA A 120 0.25 0.03 -4.81
C ALA A 120 -0.69 1.25 -4.82
N ALA A 121 -0.28 2.35 -5.44
CA ALA A 121 -1.12 3.53 -5.63
C ALA A 121 -2.34 3.22 -6.53
N THR A 122 -2.15 2.49 -7.63
CA THR A 122 -3.27 2.08 -8.51
C THR A 122 -4.28 1.22 -7.76
N LEU A 123 -3.82 0.26 -6.96
CA LEU A 123 -4.69 -0.55 -6.09
C LEU A 123 -5.40 0.32 -5.05
N THR A 124 -4.75 1.35 -4.52
CA THR A 124 -5.36 2.31 -3.59
C THR A 124 -6.56 3.00 -4.22
N LEU A 125 -6.48 3.40 -5.49
CA LEU A 125 -7.62 3.98 -6.23
C LEU A 125 -8.79 2.99 -6.35
N LEU A 126 -8.51 1.70 -6.56
CA LEU A 126 -9.55 0.67 -6.59
C LEU A 126 -10.24 0.52 -5.24
N VAL A 127 -9.47 0.53 -4.15
CA VAL A 127 -10.00 0.46 -2.79
C VAL A 127 -10.81 1.73 -2.46
N ALA A 128 -10.31 2.91 -2.84
CA ALA A 128 -11.01 4.18 -2.69
C ALA A 128 -12.36 4.17 -3.42
N ALA A 129 -12.45 3.59 -4.62
CA ALA A 129 -13.73 3.41 -5.32
C ALA A 129 -14.71 2.52 -4.52
N ARG A 130 -14.22 1.50 -3.80
CA ARG A 130 -15.03 0.64 -2.92
C ARG A 130 -15.47 1.38 -1.66
N VAL A 131 -14.59 2.15 -1.03
CA VAL A 131 -14.91 3.01 0.12
C VAL A 131 -15.97 4.04 -0.27
N GLY A 132 -15.77 4.76 -1.37
CA GLY A 132 -16.73 5.74 -1.88
C GLY A 132 -18.10 5.13 -2.16
N ARG A 133 -18.15 3.90 -2.68
CA ARG A 133 -19.40 3.17 -2.91
C ARG A 133 -20.18 2.86 -1.63
N LEU A 134 -19.50 2.68 -0.49
CA LEU A 134 -20.19 2.57 0.79
C LEU A 134 -20.94 3.88 1.11
N VAL A 135 -20.38 5.04 0.78
CA VAL A 135 -21.01 6.34 1.05
C VAL A 135 -22.16 6.62 0.08
N SER A 136 -21.90 6.60 -1.23
CA SER A 136 -22.93 6.83 -2.26
C SER A 136 -22.47 6.35 -3.64
N PRO A 137 -23.39 6.16 -4.61
CA PRO A 137 -23.02 5.85 -5.99
C PRO A 137 -22.13 6.91 -6.65
N ARG A 138 -22.29 8.20 -6.29
CA ARG A 138 -21.45 9.29 -6.81
C ARG A 138 -20.05 9.28 -6.22
N ALA A 139 -19.94 9.04 -4.90
CA ALA A 139 -18.65 8.97 -4.22
C ALA A 139 -17.77 7.81 -4.73
N ALA A 140 -18.37 6.75 -5.30
CA ALA A 140 -17.65 5.62 -5.88
C ALA A 140 -16.68 5.99 -7.03
N TRP A 141 -16.89 7.11 -7.71
CA TRP A 141 -16.01 7.60 -8.78
C TRP A 141 -15.35 8.94 -8.45
N LEU A 142 -16.00 9.80 -7.66
CA LEU A 142 -15.42 11.08 -7.24
C LEU A 142 -14.21 10.92 -6.31
N LEU A 143 -14.27 9.99 -5.35
CA LEU A 143 -13.17 9.79 -4.41
C LEU A 143 -11.86 9.34 -5.09
N PRO A 144 -11.83 8.28 -5.93
CA PRO A 144 -10.62 7.93 -6.64
C PRO A 144 -10.20 9.01 -7.66
N LEU A 145 -11.12 9.76 -8.25
CA LEU A 145 -10.78 10.86 -9.17
C LEU A 145 -10.01 11.97 -8.43
N LEU A 146 -10.56 12.45 -7.30
CA LEU A 146 -9.93 13.48 -6.48
C LEU A 146 -8.56 13.02 -5.98
N LEU A 147 -8.44 11.76 -5.56
CA LEU A 147 -7.17 11.20 -5.13
C LEU A 147 -6.16 11.11 -6.27
N ALA A 148 -6.57 10.66 -7.46
CA ALA A 148 -5.70 10.59 -8.65
C ALA A 148 -5.20 11.96 -9.13
N CYS A 149 -5.99 13.02 -8.91
CA CYS A 149 -5.61 14.40 -9.23
C CYS A 149 -4.81 15.10 -8.10
N CYS A 150 -4.64 14.44 -6.95
CA CYS A 150 -3.93 15.00 -5.80
C CYS A 150 -2.40 14.95 -6.04
N PRO A 151 -1.68 16.08 -6.07
CA PRO A 151 -0.25 16.08 -6.39
C PRO A 151 0.62 15.23 -5.45
N PRO A 152 0.42 15.25 -4.11
CA PRO A 152 1.15 14.35 -3.21
C PRO A 152 0.91 12.86 -3.50
N PHE A 153 -0.30 12.48 -3.90
CA PHE A 153 -0.61 11.09 -4.23
C PHE A 153 0.16 10.63 -5.48
N LEU A 154 0.21 11.49 -6.51
CA LEU A 154 1.00 11.22 -7.71
C LEU A 154 2.50 11.16 -7.39
N TYR A 155 3.00 12.09 -6.57
CA TYR A 155 4.40 12.11 -6.15
C TYR A 155 4.80 10.77 -5.51
N PHE A 156 4.05 10.30 -4.51
CA PHE A 156 4.36 9.04 -3.83
C PHE A 156 4.11 7.79 -4.70
N ALA A 157 3.25 7.87 -5.72
CA ALA A 157 3.07 6.78 -6.68
C ALA A 157 4.28 6.58 -7.60
N LEU A 158 5.13 7.60 -7.75
CA LEU A 158 6.29 7.60 -8.63
C LEU A 158 7.62 7.49 -7.88
N GLU A 159 7.58 7.36 -6.56
CA GLU A 159 8.75 7.26 -5.70
C GLU A 159 8.90 5.82 -5.20
N ALA A 160 10.10 5.25 -5.27
CA ALA A 160 10.44 3.92 -4.74
C ALA A 160 10.59 3.93 -3.21
N ARG A 161 9.49 4.30 -2.55
CA ARG A 161 9.38 4.42 -1.09
C ARG A 161 8.12 3.74 -0.54
N MET A 162 8.07 3.57 0.77
CA MET A 162 6.99 2.84 1.44
C MET A 162 5.63 3.53 1.39
N TYR A 163 5.57 4.82 1.05
CA TYR A 163 4.38 5.66 1.20
C TYR A 163 3.19 5.15 0.37
N ALA A 164 3.42 4.68 -0.85
CA ALA A 164 2.35 4.14 -1.70
C ALA A 164 1.76 2.84 -1.10
N LEU A 165 2.61 1.96 -0.56
CA LEU A 165 2.16 0.75 0.12
C LEU A 165 1.44 1.08 1.43
N TYR A 166 1.98 2.01 2.21
CA TYR A 166 1.36 2.49 3.44
C TYR A 166 -0.06 3.01 3.18
N LEU A 167 -0.24 3.84 2.16
CA LEU A 167 -1.54 4.40 1.82
C LEU A 167 -2.52 3.32 1.31
N LEU A 168 -2.04 2.31 0.58
CA LEU A 168 -2.85 1.15 0.21
C LEU A 168 -3.36 0.41 1.45
N LEU A 169 -2.47 0.12 2.40
CA LEU A 169 -2.83 -0.57 3.64
C LEU A 169 -3.80 0.26 4.48
N ALA A 170 -3.59 1.57 4.60
CA ALA A 170 -4.50 2.49 5.29
C ALA A 170 -5.88 2.55 4.61
N ALA A 171 -5.94 2.55 3.28
CA ALA A 171 -7.21 2.53 2.54
C ALA A 171 -7.94 1.19 2.71
N LEU A 172 -7.21 0.07 2.75
CA LEU A 172 -7.77 -1.25 3.03
C LEU A 172 -8.31 -1.33 4.44
N ASP A 173 -7.55 -0.86 5.43
CA ASP A 173 -7.98 -0.79 6.83
C ASP A 173 -9.27 0.02 6.96
N LEU A 174 -9.32 1.24 6.40
CA LEU A 174 -10.52 2.07 6.37
C LEU A 174 -11.70 1.35 5.71
N TYR A 175 -11.47 0.68 4.58
CA TYR A 175 -12.52 -0.08 3.89
C TYR A 175 -13.11 -1.17 4.78
N TRP A 176 -12.26 -1.98 5.43
CA TRP A 176 -12.69 -3.06 6.30
C TRP A 176 -13.35 -2.55 7.57
N LEU A 177 -12.78 -1.52 8.20
CA LEU A 177 -13.36 -0.86 9.38
C LEU A 177 -14.77 -0.34 9.08
N LEU A 178 -14.97 0.38 7.96
CA LEU A 178 -16.29 0.86 7.57
C LEU A 178 -17.26 -0.29 7.32
N ARG A 179 -16.80 -1.41 6.75
CA ARG A 179 -17.65 -2.60 6.59
C ARG A 179 -18.01 -3.27 7.90
N LEU A 180 -17.12 -3.26 8.89
CA LEU A 180 -17.40 -3.79 10.23
C LEU A 180 -18.41 -2.91 10.97
N VAL A 181 -18.21 -1.60 10.98
CA VAL A 181 -19.10 -0.64 11.68
C VAL A 181 -20.50 -0.58 11.06
N ARG A 182 -20.61 -0.77 9.74
CA ARG A 182 -21.89 -0.75 9.02
C ARG A 182 -22.64 -2.07 9.05
N GLN A 183 -22.02 -3.15 9.51
CA GLN A 183 -22.78 -4.36 9.81
C GLN A 183 -23.64 -4.04 11.03
N PRO A 184 -24.99 -4.09 10.94
CA PRO A 184 -25.81 -4.06 12.14
C PRO A 184 -25.31 -5.20 13.02
N ALA A 185 -24.89 -4.91 14.24
CA ALA A 185 -24.43 -5.91 15.20
C ALA A 185 -25.43 -7.07 15.16
N ALA A 186 -24.99 -8.21 14.65
CA ALA A 186 -25.85 -9.37 14.50
C ALA A 186 -26.35 -9.74 15.90
N ALA A 187 -27.65 -9.54 16.12
CA ALA A 187 -28.40 -9.88 17.33
C ALA A 187 -27.91 -9.16 18.60
N SER A 188 -28.61 -8.14 19.07
CA SER A 188 -29.59 -8.37 20.14
C SER A 188 -29.31 -9.66 20.92
N ILE A 189 -28.67 -9.54 22.09
CA ILE A 189 -28.99 -10.42 23.21
C ILE A 189 -30.50 -10.31 23.36
N GLY A 190 -31.25 -11.26 22.79
CA GLY A 190 -32.70 -11.21 22.78
C GLY A 190 -33.23 -11.22 24.22
N PRO A 191 -34.41 -10.64 24.50
CA PRO A 191 -35.06 -10.90 25.77
C PRO A 191 -35.31 -12.41 25.87
N GLY A 192 -34.84 -13.02 26.96
CA GLY A 192 -35.01 -14.45 27.21
C GLY A 192 -36.47 -14.88 27.10
N PRO A 193 -36.75 -16.16 26.81
CA PRO A 193 -38.12 -16.63 26.58
C PRO A 193 -39.02 -16.32 27.79
N PRO A 194 -40.31 -16.02 27.57
CA PRO A 194 -41.22 -15.78 28.68
C PRO A 194 -41.30 -17.05 29.52
N ALA A 195 -41.03 -16.90 30.82
CA ALA A 195 -41.20 -17.97 31.79
C ALA A 195 -42.65 -18.48 31.69
N ALA A 196 -42.80 -19.76 31.37
CA ALA A 196 -44.07 -20.45 31.41
C ALA A 196 -44.61 -20.40 32.85
N GLY A 197 -45.53 -19.47 33.10
CA GLY A 197 -46.29 -19.37 34.35
C GLY A 197 -47.26 -20.54 34.42
N THR A 198 -46.86 -21.55 35.19
CA THR A 198 -47.67 -22.69 35.61
C THR A 198 -48.89 -22.22 36.39
N GLY A 199 -50.02 -22.88 36.14
CA GLY A 199 -51.32 -22.51 36.67
C GLY A 199 -51.43 -22.55 38.19
N ARG A 200 -52.32 -21.69 38.70
CA ARG A 200 -53.05 -21.93 39.95
C ARG A 200 -54.49 -21.45 39.76
N THR A 201 -55.39 -22.40 39.54
CA THR A 201 -56.80 -22.28 39.90
C THR A 201 -56.95 -22.87 41.29
N CYS A 202 -57.14 -22.03 42.30
CA CYS A 202 -57.76 -22.36 43.58
C CYS A 202 -58.37 -21.06 44.13
N GLY A 203 -59.66 -21.10 44.43
CA GLY A 203 -60.44 -20.00 45.01
C GLY A 203 -61.82 -19.92 44.39
#